data_AF-A0A924AXH4-F1
#
_entry.id   AF-A0A924AXH4-F1
#
_cell.length_a   1.000
_cell.length_b   1.000
_cell.length_c   1.000
_cell.angle_alpha   90.00
_cell.angle_beta   90.00
_cell.angle_gamma   90.00
#
_symmetry.space_group_name_H-M   'P 1'
#
loop_
_entity.id
_entity.type
_entity.pdbx_description
1 polymer ?
#
loop_
_entity_poly.entity_id
_entity_poly.type
_entity_poly.pdbx_seq_one_letter_code
_entity_poly.pdbx_strand_id
1 'polypeptide(L)' 'VGEPPLLLPFSVFFAIRDAISSVGGHKINPPLNAPATSEAILNAIGAVETAIAATCKAV' A
#
# COMPACT_ATOMS: atom_id res chain seq x y z
N VAL A 1 -9.52 31.16 5.96
CA VAL A 1 -9.17 29.75 5.68
C VAL A 1 -8.51 29.70 4.31
N GLY A 2 -7.18 29.88 4.27
CA GLY A 2 -6.46 30.24 3.03
C GLY A 2 -5.49 29.19 2.51
N GLU A 3 -5.21 28.12 3.27
CA GLU A 3 -4.37 27.03 2.81
C GLU A 3 -5.21 26.03 2.00
N PRO A 4 -4.74 25.62 0.80
CA PRO A 4 -5.35 24.53 0.06
C PRO A 4 -5.49 23.30 0.98
N PRO A 5 -6.59 22.54 0.90
CA PRO A 5 -6.78 21.37 1.76
C PRO A 5 -5.81 20.25 1.33
N LEU A 6 -4.56 20.35 1.78
CA LEU A 6 -3.48 19.40 1.51
C LEU A 6 -3.78 18.00 2.07
N LEU A 7 -4.82 17.87 2.89
CA LEU A 7 -5.32 16.59 3.41
C LEU A 7 -6.10 15.77 2.38
N LEU A 8 -6.74 16.39 1.38
CA LEU A 8 -7.54 15.65 0.39
C LEU A 8 -6.68 14.70 -0.47
N PRO A 9 -5.49 15.11 -0.99
CA PRO A 9 -4.62 14.19 -1.72
C PRO A 9 -4.08 13.03 -0.86
N PHE A 10 -3.90 13.22 0.45
CA PHE A 10 -3.47 12.13 1.33
C PHE A 10 -4.51 11.02 1.43
N SER A 11 -5.81 11.34 1.30
CA SER A 11 -6.87 10.32 1.26
C SER A 11 -6.66 9.32 0.12
N VAL A 12 -6.23 9.79 -1.06
CA VAL A 12 -5.93 8.96 -2.23
C VAL A 12 -4.71 8.07 -1.96
N PHE A 13 -3.66 8.63 -1.36
CA PHE A 13 -2.49 7.84 -0.98
C PHE A 13 -2.84 6.70 -0.03
N PHE A 14 -3.67 6.96 0.99
CA PHE A 14 -4.12 5.92 1.92
C PHE A 14 -5.05 4.91 1.27
N ALA A 15 -5.92 5.33 0.35
CA ALA A 15 -6.78 4.41 -0.41
C ALA A 15 -5.95 3.46 -1.28
N ILE A 16 -4.88 3.95 -1.92
CA ILE A 16 -3.95 3.10 -2.69
C ILE A 16 -3.24 2.11 -1.75
N ARG A 17 -2.74 2.57 -0.59
CA ARG A 17 -2.09 1.69 0.37
C ARG A 17 -3.04 0.61 0.90
N ASP A 18 -4.30 0.94 1.15
CA ASP A 18 -5.32 -0.02 1.57
C ASP A 18 -5.61 -1.07 0.48
N ALA A 19 -5.76 -0.63 -0.78
CA ALA A 19 -5.95 -1.52 -1.92
C ALA A 19 -4.78 -2.48 -2.14
N ILE A 20 -3.54 -2.07 -1.87
CA ILE A 20 -2.39 -2.99 -1.94
C ILE A 20 -2.44 -3.99 -0.77
N SER A 21 -2.88 -3.56 0.41
CA SER A 21 -3.02 -4.45 1.58
C SER A 21 -4.08 -5.53 1.36
N SER A 22 -5.15 -5.22 0.62
CA SER A 22 -6.21 -6.19 0.31
C SER A 22 -5.71 -7.38 -0.53
N VAL A 23 -4.64 -7.21 -1.32
CA VAL A 23 -3.99 -8.31 -2.06
C VAL A 23 -3.47 -9.40 -1.12
N GLY A 24 -2.96 -8.99 0.05
CA GLY A 24 -2.52 -9.90 1.12
C GLY A 24 -3.60 -10.24 2.13
N GLY A 25 -4.89 -9.99 1.83
CA GLY A 25 -6.00 -10.19 2.75
C GLY A 25 -5.94 -9.30 3.99
N HIS A 26 -5.38 -8.09 3.87
CA HIS A 26 -5.13 -7.14 4.96
C HIS A 26 -4.24 -7.68 6.09
N LYS A 27 -3.48 -8.77 5.85
CA LYS A 27 -2.55 -9.35 6.83
C LYS A 27 -1.17 -8.70 6.79
N ILE A 28 -0.83 -8.08 5.66
CA ILE A 28 0.48 -7.46 5.41
C ILE A 28 0.29 -5.97 5.24
N ASN A 29 1.06 -5.17 5.97
CA ASN A 29 1.15 -3.73 5.75
C ASN A 29 2.05 -3.45 4.53
N PRO A 30 1.53 -2.85 3.44
CA PRO A 30 2.31 -2.66 2.23
C PRO A 30 3.46 -1.68 2.42
N PRO A 31 4.67 -1.99 1.92
CA PRO A 31 5.80 -1.06 1.94
C PRO A 31 5.66 -0.03 0.80
N LEU A 32 4.70 0.88 0.92
CA LEU A 32 4.45 1.95 -0.04
C LEU A 32 4.96 3.30 0.49
N ASN A 33 5.99 3.83 -0.16
CA ASN A 33 6.50 5.18 0.10
C ASN A 33 5.81 6.22 -0.78
N ALA A 34 5.72 7.46 -0.30
CA ALA A 34 5.28 8.58 -1.12
C ALA A 34 6.44 9.11 -1.99
N PRO A 35 6.18 9.55 -3.23
CA PRO A 35 4.91 9.51 -3.98
C PRO A 35 4.56 8.10 -4.48
N ALA A 36 3.26 7.78 -4.55
CA ALA A 36 2.77 6.48 -5.06
C ALA A 36 2.88 6.38 -6.58
N THR A 37 4.10 6.32 -7.11
CA THR A 37 4.34 6.07 -8.55
C THR A 37 3.94 4.65 -8.92
N SER A 38 3.74 4.40 -10.22
CA SER A 38 3.39 3.09 -10.75
C SER A 38 4.41 2.01 -10.36
N GLU A 39 5.70 2.35 -10.35
CA GLU A 39 6.79 1.44 -9.97
C GLU A 39 6.77 1.13 -8.46
N ALA A 40 6.52 2.15 -7.62
CA ALA A 40 6.39 1.95 -6.17
C ALA A 40 5.19 1.06 -5.83
N ILE A 41 4.08 1.23 -6.55
CA ILE A 41 2.88 0.39 -6.42
C ILE A 41 3.19 -1.05 -6.83
N LEU A 42 3.82 -1.27 -7.99
CA LEU A 42 4.18 -2.61 -8.47
C LEU A 42 5.10 -3.34 -7.48
N ASN A 43 6.13 -2.65 -6.98
CA ASN A 43 7.05 -3.21 -5.99
C ASN A 43 6.34 -3.56 -4.68
N ALA A 44 5.41 -2.71 -4.21
CA ALA A 44 4.66 -2.95 -2.99
C ALA A 44 3.71 -4.15 -3.12
N ILE A 45 3.04 -4.33 -4.27
CA ILE A 45 2.21 -5.52 -4.53
C ILE A 45 3.05 -6.78 -4.48
N GLY A 46 4.18 -6.82 -5.21
CA GLY A 46 5.06 -8.00 -5.22
C GLY A 46 5.63 -8.33 -3.84
N ALA A 47 5.93 -7.32 -3.02
CA ALA A 47 6.35 -7.51 -1.64
C ALA A 47 5.25 -8.14 -0.77
N VAL A 48 3.99 -7.70 -0.93
CA VAL A 48 2.83 -8.27 -0.20
C VAL A 48 2.57 -9.71 -0.61
N GLU A 49 2.60 -10.02 -1.91
CA GLU A 49 2.43 -11.39 -2.44
C GLU A 49 3.54 -12.33 -1.92
N THR A 50 4.78 -11.86 -1.91
CA THR A 50 5.91 -12.63 -1.38
C THR A 50 5.75 -12.85 0.13
N ALA A 51 5.32 -11.83 0.88
CA ALA A 51 5.13 -11.92 2.32
C ALA A 51 3.99 -12.85 2.73
N ILE A 52 2.87 -12.87 1.99
CA ILE A 52 1.77 -13.80 2.28
C ILE A 52 2.16 -15.24 1.95
N ALA A 53 2.90 -15.47 0.85
CA ALA A 53 3.43 -16.79 0.51
C ALA A 53 4.41 -17.31 1.58
N ALA A 54 5.27 -16.45 2.10
CA ALA A 54 6.17 -16.80 3.21
C ALA A 54 5.40 -17.12 4.50
N THR A 55 4.33 -16.37 4.79
CA THR A 55 3.47 -16.61 5.97
C THR A 55 2.74 -17.94 5.87
N CYS A 56 2.25 -18.33 4.69
CA CYS A 56 1.60 -19.63 4.48
C CYS A 56 2.57 -20.82 4.64
N LYS A 57 3.86 -20.64 4.35
CA LYS A 57 4.87 -21.70 4.49
C LYS A 57 5.31 -21.93 5.94
N ALA A 58 5.02 -20.98 6.83
CA ALA A 58 5.37 -21.02 8.25
C ALA A 58 4.26 -21.59 9.15
N VAL A 59 3.07 -21.84 8.60
CA VAL A 59 1.91 -22.46 9.28
C VAL A 59 1.81 -23.93 8.90
#